data_AF-A0A803NHS4-F1
#
_entry.id   AF-A0A803NHS4-F1
#
_cell.length_a   1.000
_cell.length_b   1.000
_cell.length_c   1.000
_cell.angle_alpha   90.00
_cell.angle_beta   90.00
_cell.angle_gamma   90.00
#
_symmetry.space_group_name_H-M   'P 1'
#
loop_
_entity.id
_entity.type
_entity.pdbx_description
1 polymer ?
#
loop_
_entity_poly.entity_id
_entity_poly.type
_entity_poly.pdbx_seq_one_letter_code
_entity_poly.pdbx_strand_id
1 'polypeptide(L)'
;MARLRTAMDSAFWDLDVATPRVLEGSAKAVPGEPFPMDATRASRAIRIQQVSFLGNGFPLGIIPSYFPTSSKDSGSLSFQSLFLKPATSNWWVGFIGQFRPKKLISSIKAEFTNEDTDFPSFKDVAKHVLEKSLYSFGLSTQFSPTPSTYIRWSTEGHGEEKRRRHKMMLFHKLTSHDITFEAAWPQLFIDHKGQYWDVPESISLDLLSLVSDSGFRYRLGLHKNSGHPDALNGQIVDAPTSLLPGLCAKAAFSYEKSRDFWRKVQTREDTIEKTDRGLFWRPSYDVRLSEPHSAISGIIGGTCAAWFGDRANSMSAESKEYEGISASTKKRSPLSADLFGSVCYTIQHGNFRKFYGDLTRVDARLDMSSASSFAKRILNGSKSSKMAEDPNSHPRLNLTFQQQEGQLCFD
;
A
#
# COMPACT_ATOMS: atom_id res chain seq x y z
N MET A 1 16.03 -9.92 -5.21
CA MET A 1 14.96 -10.63 -4.48
C MET A 1 14.15 -9.67 -3.61
N ALA A 2 13.04 -9.14 -4.11
CA ALA A 2 12.38 -7.96 -3.50
C ALA A 2 11.14 -8.25 -2.64
N ARG A 3 10.66 -9.51 -2.54
CA ARG A 3 9.29 -9.77 -2.06
C ARG A 3 9.13 -10.70 -0.84
N LEU A 4 10.16 -11.42 -0.37
CA LEU A 4 10.03 -12.24 0.85
C LEU A 4 9.73 -11.42 2.11
N ARG A 5 10.25 -10.19 2.17
CA ARG A 5 10.00 -9.24 3.25
C ARG A 5 8.51 -8.95 3.47
N THR A 6 7.68 -9.06 2.43
CA THR A 6 6.25 -8.79 2.51
C THR A 6 5.54 -9.71 3.50
N ALA A 7 6.01 -10.95 3.72
CA ALA A 7 5.41 -11.86 4.71
C ALA A 7 5.57 -11.34 6.16
N MET A 8 6.74 -10.81 6.50
CA MET A 8 6.94 -10.17 7.80
C MET A 8 6.24 -8.81 7.85
N ASP A 9 6.34 -8.00 6.78
CA ASP A 9 5.72 -6.69 6.73
C ASP A 9 4.17 -6.76 6.84
N SER A 10 3.50 -7.77 6.26
CA SER A 10 2.04 -7.93 6.30
C SER A 10 1.50 -8.22 7.70
N ALA A 11 2.36 -8.70 8.59
CA ALA A 11 1.98 -8.85 9.99
C ALA A 11 1.89 -7.49 10.71
N PHE A 12 2.55 -6.42 10.23
CA PHE A 12 2.60 -5.13 10.94
C PHE A 12 1.72 -4.07 10.27
N TRP A 13 1.38 -3.02 11.03
CA TRP A 13 0.58 -1.85 10.60
C TRP A 13 1.28 -0.93 9.58
N ASP A 14 2.33 -1.39 8.92
CA ASP A 14 3.20 -0.54 8.08
C ASP A 14 3.44 -1.10 6.68
N LEU A 15 2.61 -2.05 6.27
CA LEU A 15 2.63 -2.48 4.88
C LEU A 15 1.76 -1.55 4.06
N ASP A 16 2.39 -0.53 3.47
CA ASP A 16 1.73 0.36 2.52
C ASP A 16 1.41 -0.39 1.22
N VAL A 17 0.17 -0.23 0.79
CA VAL A 17 -0.44 -0.75 -0.43
C VAL A 17 -0.71 0.41 -1.37
N ALA A 18 -0.29 0.30 -2.63
CA ALA A 18 -0.56 1.32 -3.64
C ALA A 18 -2.07 1.40 -3.88
N THR A 19 -2.63 2.60 -3.78
CA THR A 19 -4.04 2.84 -4.12
C THR A 19 -4.21 4.17 -4.84
N PRO A 20 -4.98 4.23 -5.93
CA PRO A 20 -5.33 5.49 -6.58
C PRO A 20 -6.49 6.23 -5.87
N ARG A 21 -7.06 5.68 -4.79
CA ARG A 21 -8.24 6.23 -4.10
C ARG A 21 -7.96 7.56 -3.39
N VAL A 22 -6.74 7.72 -2.89
CA VAL A 22 -6.25 8.91 -2.17
C VAL A 22 -5.07 9.53 -2.91
N LEU A 23 -4.85 10.83 -2.75
CA LEU A 23 -3.81 11.59 -3.45
C LEU A 23 -2.42 11.20 -3.00
N GLU A 24 -2.28 10.79 -1.74
CA GLU A 24 -1.02 10.20 -1.25
C GLU A 24 -0.64 8.91 -1.99
N GLY A 25 -1.60 8.23 -2.63
CA GLY A 25 -1.35 7.06 -3.45
C GLY A 25 -1.12 5.77 -2.64
N SER A 26 -1.39 5.77 -1.34
CA SER A 26 -1.15 4.61 -0.46
C SER A 26 -2.25 4.41 0.59
N ALA A 27 -2.49 3.15 0.94
CA ALA A 27 -3.34 2.69 2.05
C ALA A 27 -2.55 1.67 2.89
N LYS A 28 -2.88 1.49 4.16
CA LYS A 28 -2.26 0.44 4.98
C LYS A 28 -2.96 -0.90 4.73
N ALA A 29 -2.24 -1.99 4.57
CA ALA A 29 -2.84 -3.32 4.64
C ALA A 29 -3.38 -3.59 6.06
N VAL A 30 -4.52 -4.26 6.17
CA VAL A 30 -5.01 -4.75 7.46
C VAL A 30 -3.98 -5.73 8.04
N PRO A 31 -3.48 -5.50 9.26
CA PRO A 31 -2.39 -6.30 9.81
C PRO A 31 -2.89 -7.63 10.34
N GLY A 32 -2.05 -8.65 10.16
CA GLY A 32 -2.39 -10.04 10.52
C GLY A 32 -3.33 -10.71 9.51
N GLU A 33 -3.76 -9.98 8.50
CA GLU A 33 -4.42 -10.54 7.32
C GLU A 33 -3.39 -10.75 6.19
N PRO A 34 -3.69 -11.66 5.27
CA PRO A 34 -2.79 -11.90 4.15
C PRO A 34 -2.86 -10.72 3.18
N PHE A 35 -1.76 -10.45 2.48
CA PHE A 35 -1.72 -9.34 1.52
C PHE A 35 -2.84 -9.46 0.47
N PRO A 36 -3.54 -8.36 0.10
CA PRO A 36 -4.62 -8.44 -0.87
C PRO A 36 -4.09 -8.88 -2.25
N MET A 37 -4.81 -9.77 -2.94
CA MET A 37 -4.33 -10.40 -4.18
C MET A 37 -4.16 -9.40 -5.33
N ASP A 38 -5.09 -8.47 -5.48
CA ASP A 38 -5.09 -7.48 -6.56
C ASP A 38 -4.31 -6.20 -6.21
N ALA A 39 -3.65 -6.20 -5.06
CA ALA A 39 -2.93 -5.06 -4.56
C ALA A 39 -1.44 -5.15 -4.86
N THR A 40 -0.78 -4.00 -4.96
CA THR A 40 0.68 -3.91 -5.08
C THR A 40 1.23 -3.14 -3.91
N ARG A 41 2.45 -3.48 -3.47
CA ARG A 41 3.12 -2.70 -2.42
C ARG A 41 3.32 -1.27 -2.90
N ALA A 42 2.98 -0.29 -2.07
CA ALA A 42 3.25 1.10 -2.39
C ALA A 42 4.75 1.33 -2.57
N SER A 43 5.09 2.18 -3.54
CA SER A 43 6.46 2.67 -3.65
C SER A 43 6.80 3.53 -2.43
N ARG A 44 8.06 3.47 -2.00
CA ARG A 44 8.57 4.36 -0.94
C ARG A 44 8.63 5.82 -1.39
N ALA A 45 8.67 6.07 -2.71
CA ALA A 45 8.61 7.42 -3.24
C ALA A 45 7.18 7.97 -3.08
N ILE A 46 7.06 9.21 -2.63
CA ILE A 46 5.76 9.85 -2.40
C ILE A 46 5.05 10.00 -3.74
N ARG A 47 3.73 9.75 -3.80
CA ARG A 47 2.96 9.86 -5.04
C ARG A 47 3.16 11.19 -5.76
N ILE A 48 3.23 12.29 -5.01
CA ILE A 48 3.44 13.61 -5.58
C ILE A 48 4.83 13.78 -6.22
N GLN A 49 5.86 13.10 -5.72
CA GLN A 49 7.19 13.05 -6.35
C GLN A 49 7.16 12.17 -7.60
N GLN A 50 6.43 11.05 -7.57
CA GLN A 50 6.19 10.23 -8.76
C GLN A 50 5.47 11.02 -9.85
N VAL A 51 4.45 11.79 -9.49
CA VAL A 51 3.71 12.68 -10.39
C VAL A 51 4.62 13.78 -10.93
N SER A 52 5.50 14.35 -10.11
CA SER A 52 6.50 15.32 -10.59
C SER A 52 7.47 14.72 -11.61
N PHE A 53 7.83 13.44 -11.47
CA PHE A 53 8.73 12.77 -12.40
C PHE A 53 8.01 12.39 -13.69
N LEU A 54 6.86 11.72 -13.58
CA LEU A 54 6.04 11.30 -14.71
C LEU A 54 5.48 12.48 -15.50
N GLY A 55 5.16 13.59 -14.83
CA GLY A 55 4.63 14.79 -15.47
C GLY A 55 5.58 15.39 -16.51
N ASN A 56 6.88 15.13 -16.42
CA ASN A 56 7.85 15.56 -17.44
C ASN A 56 7.66 14.81 -18.78
N GLY A 57 7.06 13.62 -18.76
CA GLY A 57 6.80 12.80 -19.95
C GLY A 57 5.40 12.99 -20.55
N PHE A 58 4.51 13.74 -19.89
CA PHE A 58 3.18 14.05 -20.42
C PHE A 58 3.14 15.50 -20.90
N PRO A 59 2.61 15.80 -22.10
CA PRO A 59 2.68 17.13 -22.72
C PRO A 59 1.99 18.25 -21.91
N LEU A 60 1.10 17.89 -20.98
CA LEU A 60 0.38 18.83 -20.11
C LEU A 60 0.68 18.62 -18.61
N GLY A 61 1.60 17.71 -18.26
CA GLY A 61 1.82 17.30 -16.87
C GLY A 61 0.60 16.63 -16.20
N ILE A 62 -0.39 16.23 -17.00
CA ILE A 62 -1.62 15.59 -16.56
C ILE A 62 -1.44 14.07 -16.64
N ILE A 63 -1.60 13.40 -15.50
CA ILE A 63 -1.42 11.96 -15.38
C ILE A 63 -2.79 11.32 -15.18
N PRO A 64 -3.24 10.44 -16.10
CA PRO A 64 -4.44 9.65 -15.88
C PRO A 64 -4.20 8.61 -14.78
N SER A 65 -5.18 8.44 -13.93
CA SER A 65 -5.24 7.38 -12.93
C SER A 65 -6.62 6.76 -12.91
N TYR A 66 -6.64 5.43 -12.97
CA TYR A 66 -7.86 4.64 -13.05
C TYR A 66 -8.04 3.87 -11.75
N PHE A 67 -9.26 3.86 -11.24
CA PHE A 67 -9.66 3.06 -10.09
C PHE A 67 -11.02 2.40 -10.38
N PRO A 68 -11.12 1.07 -10.30
CA PRO A 68 -12.41 0.40 -10.42
C PRO A 68 -13.23 0.69 -9.15
N THR A 69 -14.11 1.68 -9.22
CA THR A 69 -15.06 2.00 -8.14
C THR A 69 -16.32 1.15 -8.28
N SER A 70 -16.79 0.54 -7.19
CA SER A 70 -18.10 -0.13 -7.16
C SER A 70 -19.27 0.85 -7.08
N SER A 71 -19.03 2.07 -6.55
CA SER A 71 -20.04 3.12 -6.50
C SER A 71 -20.07 3.93 -7.81
N LYS A 72 -21.27 4.17 -8.33
CA LYS A 72 -21.52 4.92 -9.57
C LYS A 72 -21.05 6.38 -9.49
N ASP A 73 -20.89 6.94 -8.29
CA ASP A 73 -20.81 8.39 -8.08
C ASP A 73 -19.38 8.95 -7.95
N SER A 74 -18.38 8.09 -7.71
CA SER A 74 -17.02 8.53 -7.40
C SER A 74 -16.09 8.63 -8.62
N GLY A 75 -16.51 8.16 -9.79
CA GLY A 75 -15.78 8.28 -11.06
C GLY A 75 -14.53 7.39 -11.13
N SER A 76 -14.53 6.42 -12.05
CA SER A 76 -13.43 5.45 -12.19
C SER A 76 -12.15 6.02 -12.82
N LEU A 77 -12.23 7.19 -13.47
CA LEU A 77 -11.11 7.86 -14.12
C LEU A 77 -10.88 9.21 -13.44
N SER A 78 -9.61 9.51 -13.18
CA SER A 78 -9.20 10.78 -12.60
C SER A 78 -7.87 11.25 -13.16
N PHE A 79 -7.74 12.57 -13.32
CA PHE A 79 -6.56 13.24 -13.85
C PHE A 79 -5.84 13.97 -12.73
N GLN A 80 -4.56 13.65 -12.52
CA GLN A 80 -3.72 14.27 -11.49
C GLN A 80 -2.76 15.26 -12.15
N SER A 81 -2.58 16.43 -11.54
CA SER A 81 -1.59 17.41 -11.98
C SER A 81 -0.90 18.04 -10.78
N LEU A 82 0.40 18.34 -10.95
CA LEU A 82 1.21 19.00 -9.95
C LEU A 82 1.26 20.50 -10.23
N PHE A 83 0.80 21.31 -9.28
CA PHE A 83 0.73 22.76 -9.44
C PHE A 83 2.00 23.47 -8.95
N LEU A 84 2.55 23.03 -7.81
CA LEU A 84 3.71 23.66 -7.17
C LEU A 84 4.67 22.60 -6.64
N LYS A 85 5.98 22.87 -6.76
CA LYS A 85 7.07 22.00 -6.29
C LYS A 85 8.32 22.75 -5.79
N PRO A 86 8.21 23.72 -4.86
CA PRO A 86 9.41 24.36 -4.33
C PRO A 86 10.28 23.33 -3.57
N ALA A 87 11.57 23.35 -3.87
CA ALA A 87 12.56 22.44 -3.31
C ALA A 87 13.82 23.21 -2.92
N THR A 88 14.33 22.92 -1.74
CA THR A 88 15.63 23.36 -1.21
C THR A 88 16.45 22.13 -0.83
N SER A 89 17.67 22.30 -0.31
CA SER A 89 18.53 21.17 0.07
C SER A 89 17.90 20.24 1.12
N ASN A 90 17.17 20.81 2.09
CA ASN A 90 16.64 20.07 3.24
C ASN A 90 15.11 20.08 3.32
N TRP A 91 14.42 20.73 2.39
CA TRP A 91 12.97 20.90 2.45
C TRP A 91 12.35 20.84 1.06
N TRP A 92 11.27 20.07 0.94
CA TRP A 92 10.50 19.89 -0.28
C TRP A 92 9.01 20.05 0.04
N VAL A 93 8.30 20.78 -0.81
CA VAL A 93 6.84 20.91 -0.73
C VAL A 93 6.26 20.66 -2.12
N GLY A 94 5.13 19.96 -2.18
CA GLY A 94 4.38 19.79 -3.39
C GLY A 94 2.89 20.00 -3.17
N PHE A 95 2.24 20.62 -4.16
CA PHE A 95 0.80 20.78 -4.23
C PHE A 95 0.23 20.04 -5.45
N ILE A 96 -0.65 19.07 -5.22
CA ILE A 96 -1.26 18.22 -6.24
C ILE A 96 -2.78 18.46 -6.31
N GLY A 97 -3.31 18.52 -7.52
CA GLY A 97 -4.74 18.50 -7.81
C GLY A 97 -5.15 17.24 -8.51
N GLN A 98 -6.38 16.83 -8.29
CA GLN A 98 -7.04 15.76 -9.02
C GLN A 98 -8.41 16.22 -9.50
N PHE A 99 -8.69 15.93 -10.76
CA PHE A 99 -9.95 16.23 -11.44
C PHE A 99 -10.64 14.93 -11.89
N ARG A 100 -11.95 14.82 -11.71
CA ARG A 100 -12.74 13.62 -12.03
C ARG A 100 -13.70 13.87 -13.20
N PRO A 101 -13.27 13.64 -14.46
CA PRO A 101 -14.06 13.98 -15.65
C PRO A 101 -15.34 13.15 -15.79
N LYS A 102 -15.32 11.87 -15.37
CA LYS A 102 -16.49 10.99 -15.49
C LYS A 102 -17.68 11.53 -14.72
N LYS A 103 -17.42 12.17 -13.56
CA LYS A 103 -18.44 12.77 -12.72
C LYS A 103 -19.06 14.00 -13.36
N LEU A 104 -18.24 14.85 -13.99
CA LEU A 104 -18.69 15.99 -14.77
C LEU A 104 -19.57 15.53 -15.95
N ILE A 105 -19.15 14.50 -16.68
CA ILE A 105 -19.94 13.97 -17.80
C ILE A 105 -21.26 13.39 -17.30
N SER A 106 -21.27 12.69 -16.16
CA SER A 106 -22.51 12.15 -15.60
C SER A 106 -23.46 13.22 -15.08
N SER A 107 -22.94 14.31 -14.47
CA SER A 107 -23.79 15.41 -14.00
C SER A 107 -24.43 16.14 -15.18
N ILE A 108 -23.65 16.43 -16.21
CA ILE A 108 -24.13 17.04 -17.46
C ILE A 108 -25.15 16.11 -18.14
N LYS A 109 -24.87 14.80 -18.24
CA LYS A 109 -25.81 13.85 -18.85
C LYS A 109 -27.12 13.73 -18.07
N ALA A 110 -27.08 13.74 -16.74
CA ALA A 110 -28.27 13.71 -15.91
C ALA A 110 -29.16 14.93 -16.16
N GLU A 111 -28.56 16.11 -16.35
CA GLU A 111 -29.27 17.33 -16.73
C GLU A 111 -29.93 17.22 -18.12
N PHE A 112 -29.22 16.66 -19.12
CA PHE A 112 -29.77 16.39 -20.45
C PHE A 112 -30.88 15.32 -20.50
N THR A 113 -31.01 14.49 -19.47
CA THR A 113 -32.01 13.41 -19.43
C THR A 113 -33.29 13.83 -18.70
N ASN A 114 -33.27 14.97 -18.00
CA ASN A 114 -34.50 15.55 -17.46
C ASN A 114 -35.32 16.13 -18.62
N GLU A 115 -36.59 15.73 -18.71
CA GLU A 115 -37.49 15.96 -19.85
C GLU A 115 -37.89 17.44 -20.09
N ASP A 116 -37.23 18.40 -19.44
CA ASP A 116 -37.47 19.82 -19.69
C ASP A 116 -36.62 20.28 -20.88
N THR A 117 -37.30 20.45 -22.01
CA THR A 117 -36.83 20.76 -23.37
C THR A 117 -36.06 22.09 -23.56
N ASP A 118 -35.10 22.42 -22.71
CA ASP A 118 -34.19 23.56 -22.93
C ASP A 118 -32.72 23.11 -22.85
N PHE A 119 -31.93 23.48 -23.86
CA PHE A 119 -30.48 23.26 -23.81
C PHE A 119 -29.90 23.96 -22.56
N PRO A 120 -29.05 23.29 -21.77
CA PRO A 120 -28.49 23.89 -20.57
C PRO A 120 -27.74 25.18 -20.95
N SER A 121 -28.01 26.27 -20.24
CA SER A 121 -27.32 27.52 -20.48
C SER A 121 -25.83 27.34 -20.20
N PHE A 122 -24.96 28.10 -20.87
CA PHE A 122 -23.52 28.12 -20.56
C PHE A 122 -23.26 28.37 -19.06
N LYS A 123 -24.18 29.07 -18.39
CA LYS A 123 -24.16 29.32 -16.94
C LYS A 123 -24.37 28.05 -16.11
N ASP A 124 -25.19 27.11 -16.58
CA ASP A 124 -25.49 25.85 -15.90
C ASP A 124 -24.34 24.86 -16.07
N VAL A 125 -23.75 24.81 -17.27
CA VAL A 125 -22.51 24.05 -17.52
C VAL A 125 -21.34 24.60 -16.69
N ALA A 126 -21.19 25.93 -16.58
CA ALA A 126 -20.16 26.55 -15.74
C ALA A 126 -20.35 26.23 -14.25
N LYS A 127 -21.58 26.14 -13.77
CA LYS A 127 -21.90 25.72 -12.41
C LYS A 127 -21.46 24.28 -12.15
N HIS A 128 -21.66 23.39 -13.12
CA HIS A 128 -21.17 22.01 -13.04
C HIS A 128 -19.65 21.91 -13.03
N VAL A 129 -18.95 22.72 -13.85
CA VAL A 129 -17.48 22.75 -13.84
C VAL A 129 -16.92 23.27 -12.51
N LEU A 130 -17.61 24.21 -11.85
CA LEU A 130 -17.22 24.75 -10.55
C LEU A 130 -17.65 23.87 -9.36
N GLU A 131 -18.26 22.72 -9.62
CA GLU A 131 -18.74 21.85 -8.55
C GLU A 131 -17.55 21.29 -7.76
N LYS A 132 -17.55 21.59 -6.45
CA LYS A 132 -16.48 21.21 -5.53
C LYS A 132 -16.20 19.70 -5.58
N SER A 133 -17.24 18.89 -5.82
CA SER A 133 -17.20 17.43 -5.86
C SER A 133 -16.26 16.84 -6.94
N LEU A 134 -15.92 17.64 -7.97
CA LEU A 134 -15.04 17.22 -9.06
C LEU A 134 -13.55 17.27 -8.70
N TYR A 135 -13.22 18.05 -7.66
CA TYR A 135 -11.84 18.38 -7.33
C TYR A 135 -11.40 17.74 -6.02
N SER A 136 -10.14 17.31 -6.00
CA SER A 136 -9.43 16.91 -4.78
C SER A 136 -8.08 17.61 -4.76
N PHE A 137 -7.65 18.06 -3.59
CA PHE A 137 -6.40 18.78 -3.42
C PHE A 137 -5.56 18.12 -2.33
N GLY A 138 -4.25 18.06 -2.56
CA GLY A 138 -3.28 17.49 -1.65
C GLY A 138 -2.06 18.39 -1.52
N LEU A 139 -1.61 18.61 -0.29
CA LEU A 139 -0.37 19.28 0.03
C LEU A 139 0.52 18.30 0.78
N SER A 140 1.75 18.13 0.32
CA SER A 140 2.74 17.28 0.98
C SER A 140 4.01 18.08 1.20
N THR A 141 4.56 18.00 2.41
CA THR A 141 5.86 18.55 2.76
C THR A 141 6.77 17.45 3.30
N GLN A 142 8.04 17.51 2.90
CA GLN A 142 9.11 16.65 3.40
C GLN A 142 10.24 17.55 3.86
N PHE A 143 10.65 17.40 5.12
CA PHE A 143 11.70 18.16 5.76
C PHE A 143 12.74 17.21 6.34
N SER A 144 14.01 17.40 6.00
CA SER A 144 15.12 16.56 6.42
C SER A 144 16.07 17.39 7.29
N PRO A 145 15.82 17.52 8.61
CA PRO A 145 16.64 18.34 9.49
C PRO A 145 18.08 17.82 9.61
N THR A 146 18.27 16.51 9.53
CA THR A 146 19.58 15.84 9.54
C THR A 146 19.62 14.78 8.45
N PRO A 147 20.81 14.35 7.99
CA PRO A 147 20.91 13.29 6.98
C PRO A 147 20.30 11.94 7.41
N SER A 148 20.15 11.72 8.71
CA SER A 148 19.55 10.50 9.28
C SER A 148 18.06 10.64 9.60
N THR A 149 17.50 11.85 9.59
CA THR A 149 16.11 12.09 10.01
C THR A 149 15.34 12.80 8.91
N TYR A 150 14.17 12.28 8.55
CA TYR A 150 13.22 13.03 7.74
C TYR A 150 11.82 13.01 8.37
N ILE A 151 11.14 14.13 8.21
CA ILE A 151 9.78 14.39 8.63
C ILE A 151 8.96 14.60 7.38
N ARG A 152 7.82 13.94 7.32
CA ARG A 152 6.86 14.08 6.23
C ARG A 152 5.50 14.42 6.81
N TRP A 153 4.84 15.38 6.18
CA TRP A 153 3.46 15.71 6.49
C TRP A 153 2.68 15.83 5.17
N SER A 154 1.63 15.05 5.02
CA SER A 154 0.64 15.17 3.96
C SER A 154 -0.72 15.60 4.52
N THR A 155 -1.40 16.47 3.78
CA THR A 155 -2.81 16.78 3.99
C THR A 155 -3.53 16.73 2.66
N GLU A 156 -4.67 16.06 2.64
CA GLU A 156 -5.50 15.94 1.45
C GLU A 156 -6.97 16.14 1.80
N GLY A 157 -7.73 16.64 0.83
CA GLY A 157 -9.15 16.85 0.96
C GLY A 157 -9.85 16.59 -0.37
N HIS A 158 -10.92 15.83 -0.31
CA HIS A 158 -11.85 15.68 -1.41
C HIS A 158 -13.01 16.67 -1.25
N GLY A 159 -13.52 17.21 -2.36
CA GLY A 159 -14.55 18.24 -2.32
C GLY A 159 -15.86 17.83 -1.63
N GLU A 160 -16.26 16.56 -1.79
CA GLU A 160 -17.47 15.99 -1.18
C GLU A 160 -17.28 15.54 0.27
N GLU A 161 -16.06 15.15 0.64
CA GLU A 161 -15.80 14.64 1.97
C GLU A 161 -15.77 15.80 2.96
N LYS A 162 -16.57 15.69 4.02
CA LYS A 162 -16.59 16.68 5.11
C LYS A 162 -15.27 16.67 5.90
N ARG A 163 -14.56 15.54 5.93
CA ARG A 163 -13.31 15.35 6.67
C ARG A 163 -12.11 15.47 5.73
N ARG A 164 -11.07 16.16 6.20
CA ARG A 164 -9.75 16.16 5.57
C ARG A 164 -8.91 15.04 6.15
N ARG A 165 -7.98 14.51 5.36
CA ARG A 165 -7.00 13.53 5.80
C ARG A 165 -5.68 14.22 6.06
N HIS A 166 -5.09 13.88 7.20
CA HIS A 166 -3.79 14.34 7.63
C HIS A 166 -2.95 13.13 7.96
N LYS A 167 -1.70 13.12 7.52
CA LYS A 167 -0.73 12.09 7.87
C LYS A 167 0.62 12.73 8.13
N MET A 168 1.22 12.33 9.23
CA MET A 168 2.55 12.72 9.64
C MET A 168 3.41 11.46 9.80
N MET A 169 4.63 11.50 9.30
CA MET A 169 5.62 10.44 9.46
C MET A 169 6.96 11.06 9.85
N LEU A 170 7.57 10.55 10.91
CA LEU A 170 8.93 10.83 11.31
C LEU A 170 9.73 9.53 11.12
N PHE A 171 10.81 9.60 10.35
CA PHE A 171 11.73 8.50 10.17
C PHE A 171 13.11 8.91 10.66
N HIS A 172 13.73 8.05 11.45
CA HIS A 172 15.07 8.26 11.99
C HIS A 172 15.91 6.99 11.81
N LYS A 173 17.04 7.14 11.13
CA LYS A 173 18.00 6.07 10.87
C LYS A 173 19.05 6.01 11.97
N LEU A 174 19.13 4.88 12.66
CA LEU A 174 20.20 4.54 13.60
C LEU A 174 21.24 3.63 12.91
N THR A 175 22.29 3.26 13.63
CA THR A 175 23.40 2.45 13.10
C THR A 175 22.98 1.04 12.70
N SER A 176 22.14 0.39 13.51
CA SER A 176 21.64 -0.97 13.30
C SER A 176 20.11 -1.07 13.24
N HIS A 177 19.41 0.05 13.40
CA HIS A 177 17.94 0.10 13.46
C HIS A 177 17.37 1.29 12.68
N ASP A 178 16.13 1.16 12.26
CA ASP A 178 15.32 2.25 11.74
C ASP A 178 14.14 2.47 12.70
N ILE A 179 13.89 3.72 13.07
CA ILE A 179 12.71 4.13 13.83
C ILE A 179 11.74 4.83 12.89
N THR A 180 10.49 4.37 12.87
CA THR A 180 9.40 5.01 12.14
C THR A 180 8.29 5.35 13.13
N PHE A 181 7.93 6.62 13.19
CA PHE A 181 6.73 7.08 13.86
C PHE A 181 5.76 7.59 12.79
N GLU A 182 4.52 7.12 12.81
CA GLU A 182 3.49 7.51 11.85
C GLU A 182 2.18 7.78 12.58
N ALA A 183 1.51 8.87 12.20
CA ALA A 183 0.26 9.27 12.81
C ALA A 183 -0.67 9.83 11.73
N ALA A 184 -1.92 9.38 11.71
CA ALA A 184 -2.86 9.68 10.62
C ALA A 184 -4.31 9.80 11.08
N TRP A 185 -5.02 10.74 10.47
CA TRP A 185 -6.39 11.14 10.82
C TRP A 185 -7.18 11.64 9.58
N PRO A 186 -8.18 10.89 9.08
CA PRO A 186 -8.34 9.44 9.22
C PRO A 186 -7.35 8.65 8.35
N GLN A 187 -6.94 7.47 8.83
CA GLN A 187 -6.07 6.54 8.13
C GLN A 187 -6.88 5.54 7.30
N LEU A 188 -6.52 5.38 6.03
CA LEU A 188 -7.13 4.41 5.13
C LEU A 188 -6.43 3.04 5.25
N PHE A 189 -7.23 2.00 5.45
CA PHE A 189 -6.81 0.60 5.45
C PHE A 189 -7.47 -0.20 4.33
N ILE A 190 -6.83 -1.27 3.87
CA ILE A 190 -7.37 -2.23 2.89
C ILE A 190 -7.24 -3.66 3.41
N ASP A 191 -8.36 -4.36 3.41
CA ASP A 191 -8.52 -5.76 3.81
C ASP A 191 -8.02 -6.70 2.68
N HIS A 192 -7.68 -7.95 3.01
CA HIS A 192 -7.35 -8.99 2.03
C HIS A 192 -8.41 -9.20 0.93
N LYS A 193 -9.69 -8.84 1.19
CA LYS A 193 -10.79 -8.85 0.21
C LYS A 193 -10.84 -7.62 -0.70
N GLY A 194 -9.93 -6.67 -0.51
CA GLY A 194 -9.93 -5.40 -1.24
C GLY A 194 -10.96 -4.37 -0.72
N GLN A 195 -11.55 -4.62 0.47
CA GLN A 195 -12.45 -3.66 1.11
C GLN A 195 -11.65 -2.57 1.83
N TYR A 196 -12.09 -1.33 1.69
CA TYR A 196 -11.45 -0.18 2.32
C TYR A 196 -12.14 0.19 3.64
N TRP A 197 -11.31 0.52 4.62
CA TRP A 197 -11.72 0.89 5.98
C TRP A 197 -11.10 2.23 6.36
N ASP A 198 -11.90 3.15 6.85
CA ASP A 198 -11.42 4.41 7.40
C ASP A 198 -11.36 4.32 8.92
N VAL A 199 -10.15 4.43 9.46
CA VAL A 199 -9.92 4.51 10.90
C VAL A 199 -9.75 5.97 11.29
N PRO A 200 -10.58 6.52 12.21
CA PRO A 200 -10.55 7.94 12.57
C PRO A 200 -9.19 8.46 13.04
N GLU A 201 -8.47 7.64 13.82
CA GLU A 201 -7.13 7.94 14.33
C GLU A 201 -6.30 6.66 14.36
N SER A 202 -5.10 6.70 13.76
CA SER A 202 -4.11 5.63 13.83
C SER A 202 -2.74 6.22 14.10
N ILE A 203 -2.07 5.73 15.14
CA ILE A 203 -0.71 6.11 15.52
C ILE A 203 0.13 4.83 15.63
N SER A 204 1.26 4.77 14.96
CA SER A 204 2.25 3.69 15.08
C SER A 204 3.65 4.23 15.40
N LEU A 205 4.36 3.46 16.21
CA LEU A 205 5.79 3.62 16.47
C LEU A 205 6.45 2.26 16.27
N ASP A 206 7.33 2.17 15.29
CA ASP A 206 8.00 0.94 14.91
C ASP A 206 9.52 1.09 14.98
N LEU A 207 10.16 0.08 15.53
CA LEU A 207 11.60 -0.12 15.55
C LEU A 207 11.92 -1.36 14.71
N LEU A 208 12.64 -1.17 13.61
CA LEU A 208 13.03 -2.23 12.69
C LEU A 208 14.55 -2.46 12.74
N SER A 209 14.97 -3.71 12.95
CA SER A 209 16.39 -4.08 12.77
C SER A 209 16.77 -4.05 11.30
N LEU A 210 17.96 -3.53 11.00
CA LEU A 210 18.58 -3.68 9.69
C LEU A 210 18.90 -5.15 9.41
N VAL A 211 19.06 -5.48 8.12
CA VAL A 211 19.38 -6.83 7.68
C VAL A 211 20.78 -7.20 8.15
N SER A 212 20.89 -8.18 9.03
CA SER A 212 22.18 -8.79 9.40
C SER A 212 22.63 -9.76 8.30
N ASP A 213 23.95 -9.95 8.14
CA ASP A 213 24.53 -10.98 7.26
C ASP A 213 24.04 -12.40 7.57
N SER A 214 23.61 -12.63 8.81
CA SER A 214 22.97 -13.89 9.23
C SER A 214 21.60 -14.12 8.58
N GLY A 215 20.95 -13.07 8.08
CA GLY A 215 19.56 -13.10 7.61
C GLY A 215 18.52 -12.89 8.71
N PHE A 216 18.95 -12.71 9.97
CA PHE A 216 18.05 -12.44 11.09
C PHE A 216 17.54 -10.99 11.06
N ARG A 217 16.24 -10.82 11.33
CA ARG A 217 15.57 -9.53 11.49
C ARG A 217 14.55 -9.61 12.60
N TYR A 218 14.35 -8.51 13.30
CA TYR A 218 13.24 -8.34 14.22
C TYR A 218 12.63 -6.96 14.08
N ARG A 219 11.39 -6.86 14.52
CA ARG A 219 10.62 -5.62 14.55
C ARG A 219 9.82 -5.56 15.84
N LEU A 220 9.85 -4.41 16.49
CA LEU A 220 9.06 -4.08 17.66
C LEU A 220 8.19 -2.89 17.30
N GLY A 221 6.90 -2.94 17.62
CA GLY A 221 5.94 -1.91 17.25
C GLY A 221 4.96 -1.64 18.38
N LEU A 222 4.62 -0.38 18.58
CA LEU A 222 3.48 0.08 19.36
C LEU A 222 2.49 0.72 18.40
N HIS A 223 1.22 0.38 18.54
CA HIS A 223 0.18 0.89 17.67
C HIS A 223 -1.07 1.24 18.47
N LYS A 224 -1.70 2.36 18.15
CA LYS A 224 -2.93 2.83 18.79
C LYS A 224 -3.93 3.20 17.72
N ASN A 225 -5.12 2.62 17.80
CA ASN A 225 -6.28 3.08 17.06
C ASN A 225 -7.31 3.71 18.00
N SER A 226 -7.96 4.77 17.53
CA SER A 226 -9.12 5.36 18.20
C SER A 226 -10.30 5.49 17.24
N GLY A 227 -11.51 5.38 17.78
CA GLY A 227 -12.76 5.44 17.02
C GLY A 227 -13.16 4.10 16.39
N HIS A 228 -14.39 4.04 15.87
CA HIS A 228 -14.88 2.86 15.16
C HIS A 228 -14.49 2.93 13.68
N PRO A 229 -13.95 1.86 13.07
CA PRO A 229 -13.64 1.84 11.64
C PRO A 229 -14.91 1.91 10.79
N ASP A 230 -14.93 2.82 9.81
CA ASP A 230 -16.04 2.98 8.88
C ASP A 230 -15.73 2.24 7.56
N ALA A 231 -16.63 1.35 7.14
CA ALA A 231 -16.53 0.67 5.85
C ALA A 231 -16.86 1.63 4.70
N LEU A 232 -15.91 1.83 3.78
CA LEU A 232 -16.11 2.74 2.65
C LEU A 232 -16.86 2.11 1.46
N ASN A 233 -16.99 0.79 1.46
CA ASN A 233 -17.80 0.06 0.49
C ASN A 233 -18.99 -0.52 1.28
N GLY A 234 -20.23 -0.14 0.94
CA GLY A 234 -21.45 -0.36 1.73
C GLY A 234 -21.93 -1.80 1.90
N GLN A 235 -21.04 -2.78 2.00
CA GLN A 235 -21.38 -4.11 2.51
C GLN A 235 -21.28 -4.08 4.03
N ILE A 236 -22.39 -4.44 4.69
CA ILE A 236 -22.48 -4.60 6.15
C ILE A 236 -21.65 -5.84 6.51
N VAL A 237 -20.36 -5.63 6.73
CA VAL A 237 -19.41 -6.64 7.18
C VAL A 237 -18.80 -6.13 8.47
N ASP A 238 -18.59 -7.02 9.43
CA ASP A 238 -17.92 -6.67 10.69
C ASP A 238 -16.50 -6.19 10.41
N ALA A 239 -16.10 -5.08 11.04
CA ALA A 239 -14.75 -4.55 10.93
C ALA A 239 -13.69 -5.58 11.36
N PRO A 240 -12.52 -5.63 10.69
CA PRO A 240 -11.42 -6.48 11.10
C PRO A 240 -11.05 -6.23 12.55
N THR A 241 -10.87 -7.31 13.31
CA THR A 241 -10.58 -7.21 14.74
C THR A 241 -9.25 -6.54 15.01
N SER A 242 -8.35 -6.34 14.04
CA SER A 242 -7.10 -5.60 14.20
C SER A 242 -7.26 -4.07 14.07
N LEU A 243 -8.38 -3.59 13.52
CA LEU A 243 -8.66 -2.16 13.36
C LEU A 243 -9.45 -1.54 14.51
N LEU A 244 -10.11 -2.36 15.34
CA LEU A 244 -10.86 -1.90 16.51
C LEU A 244 -9.99 -1.04 17.44
N PRO A 245 -10.60 -0.07 18.16
CA PRO A 245 -9.86 0.85 19.02
C PRO A 245 -9.09 0.10 20.12
N GLY A 246 -7.96 0.66 20.53
CA GLY A 246 -7.10 0.08 21.56
C GLY A 246 -5.62 0.30 21.29
N LEU A 247 -4.79 -0.06 22.27
CA LEU A 247 -3.34 -0.04 22.18
C LEU A 247 -2.82 -1.46 21.94
N CYS A 248 -1.90 -1.63 21.01
CA CYS A 248 -1.28 -2.89 20.64
C CYS A 248 0.24 -2.78 20.75
N ALA A 249 0.86 -3.70 21.48
CA ALA A 249 2.29 -3.93 21.38
C ALA A 249 2.53 -5.18 20.54
N LYS A 250 3.38 -5.08 19.53
CA LYS A 250 3.69 -6.19 18.62
C LYS A 250 5.19 -6.40 18.50
N ALA A 251 5.60 -7.65 18.54
CA ALA A 251 6.95 -8.08 18.26
C ALA A 251 6.93 -9.13 17.15
N ALA A 252 7.93 -9.11 16.28
CA ALA A 252 8.17 -10.20 15.36
C ALA A 252 9.65 -10.38 15.10
N PHE A 253 9.98 -11.59 14.68
CA PHE A 253 11.29 -11.96 14.21
C PHE A 253 11.16 -12.78 12.94
N SER A 254 12.18 -12.74 12.10
CA SER A 254 12.28 -13.56 10.90
C SER A 254 13.73 -13.93 10.64
N TYR A 255 13.89 -15.08 10.00
CA TYR A 255 15.17 -15.56 9.52
C TYR A 255 15.03 -15.82 8.02
N GLU A 256 15.78 -15.07 7.22
CA GLU A 256 15.81 -15.19 5.77
C GLU A 256 17.08 -15.91 5.33
N LYS A 257 16.93 -16.93 4.47
CA LYS A 257 18.06 -17.61 3.84
C LYS A 257 17.82 -17.72 2.35
N SER A 258 18.85 -17.46 1.56
CA SER A 258 18.83 -17.67 0.12
C SER A 258 20.02 -18.49 -0.34
N ARG A 259 19.81 -19.26 -1.39
CA ARG A 259 20.84 -20.03 -2.07
C ARG A 259 20.66 -19.87 -3.58
N ASP A 260 21.71 -19.40 -4.23
CA ASP A 260 21.77 -19.27 -5.67
C ASP A 260 22.19 -20.63 -6.25
N PHE A 261 21.40 -21.18 -7.18
CA PHE A 261 21.78 -22.36 -7.97
C PHE A 261 22.74 -21.96 -9.08
N TRP A 262 22.49 -20.80 -9.67
CA TRP A 262 23.29 -20.23 -10.74
C TRP A 262 23.24 -18.72 -10.64
N ARG A 263 24.38 -18.06 -10.84
CA ARG A 263 24.47 -16.61 -10.89
C ARG A 263 25.66 -16.22 -11.75
N LYS A 264 25.43 -15.34 -12.73
CA LYS A 264 26.51 -14.75 -13.50
C LYS A 264 26.88 -13.41 -12.89
N VAL A 265 27.94 -13.40 -12.07
CA VAL A 265 28.48 -12.18 -11.48
C VAL A 265 29.03 -11.30 -12.60
N GLN A 266 28.63 -10.03 -12.63
CA GLN A 266 29.14 -9.09 -13.63
C GLN A 266 30.49 -8.53 -13.20
N THR A 267 31.47 -8.54 -14.11
CA THR A 267 32.74 -7.84 -13.91
C THR A 267 32.65 -6.43 -14.50
N ARG A 268 33.47 -5.49 -14.01
CA ARG A 268 33.51 -4.11 -14.54
C ARG A 268 33.74 -4.07 -16.06
N GLU A 269 34.53 -5.00 -16.58
CA GLU A 269 34.83 -5.14 -18.01
C GLU A 269 33.60 -5.51 -18.85
N ASP A 270 32.69 -6.32 -18.30
CA ASP A 270 31.45 -6.72 -18.99
C ASP A 270 30.50 -5.53 -19.19
N THR A 271 30.70 -4.43 -18.45
CA THR A 271 29.87 -3.22 -18.54
C THR A 271 30.35 -2.27 -19.65
N ILE A 272 31.51 -2.55 -20.23
CA ILE A 272 32.12 -1.72 -21.27
C ILE A 272 31.87 -2.38 -22.62
N GLU A 273 31.05 -1.73 -23.44
CA GLU A 273 30.72 -2.18 -24.79
C GLU A 273 31.67 -1.50 -25.79
N LYS A 274 32.37 -2.29 -26.61
CA LYS A 274 33.19 -1.78 -27.72
C LYS A 274 32.27 -1.55 -28.91
N THR A 275 32.08 -0.29 -29.30
CA THR A 275 31.36 0.10 -30.51
C THR A 275 32.36 0.71 -31.50
N ASP A 276 32.01 0.78 -32.78
CA ASP A 276 32.84 1.39 -33.85
C ASP A 276 33.24 2.85 -33.56
N ARG A 277 32.57 3.51 -32.61
CA ARG A 277 32.81 4.88 -32.13
C ARG A 277 33.62 4.98 -30.82
N GLY A 278 34.08 3.85 -30.27
CA GLY A 278 34.87 3.79 -29.03
C GLY A 278 34.28 2.86 -27.95
N LEU A 279 34.85 2.94 -26.73
CA LEU A 279 34.40 2.20 -25.55
C LEU A 279 33.25 2.94 -24.87
N PHE A 280 32.06 2.35 -24.83
CA PHE A 280 30.89 2.90 -24.14
C PHE A 280 30.62 2.14 -22.85
N TRP A 281 30.48 2.87 -21.74
CA TRP A 281 30.02 2.28 -20.49
C TRP A 281 28.49 2.19 -20.48
N ARG A 282 27.94 0.96 -20.46
CA ARG A 282 26.49 0.70 -20.47
C ARG A 282 26.09 -0.15 -19.25
N PRO A 283 25.87 0.46 -18.08
CA PRO A 283 25.33 -0.25 -16.93
C PRO A 283 23.89 -0.72 -17.19
N SER A 284 23.47 -1.74 -16.45
CA SER A 284 22.06 -2.12 -16.38
C SER A 284 21.23 -0.95 -15.85
N TYR A 285 20.00 -0.77 -16.36
CA TYR A 285 19.11 0.28 -15.88
C TYR A 285 18.75 0.12 -14.39
N ASP A 286 18.76 -1.11 -13.87
CA ASP A 286 18.65 -1.41 -12.44
C ASP A 286 19.79 -2.34 -12.01
N VAL A 287 20.61 -1.86 -11.06
CA VAL A 287 21.74 -2.60 -10.47
C VAL A 287 21.29 -3.94 -9.86
N ARG A 288 20.06 -4.05 -9.36
CA ARG A 288 19.53 -5.31 -8.77
C ARG A 288 19.18 -6.36 -9.81
N LEU A 289 19.01 -5.93 -11.06
CA LEU A 289 18.70 -6.77 -12.22
C LEU A 289 19.91 -6.92 -13.13
N SER A 290 21.08 -6.41 -12.73
CA SER A 290 22.32 -6.57 -13.48
C SER A 290 22.72 -8.04 -13.62
N GLU A 291 22.58 -8.83 -12.57
CA GLU A 291 23.08 -10.20 -12.53
C GLU A 291 21.95 -11.21 -12.76
N PRO A 292 21.98 -11.95 -13.88
CA PRO A 292 21.02 -13.02 -14.10
C PRO A 292 21.34 -14.17 -13.15
N HIS A 293 20.30 -14.69 -12.52
CA HIS A 293 20.44 -15.69 -11.47
C HIS A 293 19.22 -16.60 -11.39
N SER A 294 19.45 -17.80 -10.89
CA SER A 294 18.42 -18.71 -10.39
C SER A 294 18.68 -18.94 -8.91
N ALA A 295 17.70 -18.63 -8.06
CA ALA A 295 17.83 -18.71 -6.62
C ALA A 295 16.58 -19.27 -5.96
N ILE A 296 16.79 -20.07 -4.92
CA ILE A 296 15.75 -20.41 -3.94
C ILE A 296 16.00 -19.62 -2.67
N SER A 297 14.93 -19.06 -2.13
CA SER A 297 14.96 -18.25 -0.93
C SER A 297 13.79 -18.61 -0.03
N GLY A 298 14.02 -18.56 1.27
CA GLY A 298 13.04 -18.89 2.28
C GLY A 298 13.12 -17.91 3.44
N ILE A 299 11.96 -17.61 4.01
CA ILE A 299 11.83 -16.84 5.25
C ILE A 299 10.89 -17.59 6.17
N ILE A 300 11.28 -17.70 7.44
CA ILE A 300 10.43 -18.23 8.51
C ILE A 300 10.48 -17.20 9.64
N GLY A 301 9.34 -16.96 10.27
CA GLY A 301 9.25 -15.99 11.35
C GLY A 301 8.09 -16.23 12.28
N GLY A 302 8.11 -15.51 13.38
CA GLY A 302 7.07 -15.51 14.39
C GLY A 302 6.63 -14.10 14.74
N THR A 303 5.38 -13.98 15.14
CA THR A 303 4.77 -12.72 15.59
C THR A 303 4.08 -12.95 16.92
N CYS A 304 4.14 -11.94 17.78
CA CYS A 304 3.41 -11.89 19.05
C CYS A 304 2.80 -10.50 19.18
N ALA A 305 1.52 -10.40 19.50
CA ALA A 305 0.85 -9.15 19.76
C ALA A 305 0.10 -9.20 21.10
N ALA A 306 0.16 -8.11 21.83
CA ALA A 306 -0.52 -7.89 23.09
C ALA A 306 -1.38 -6.64 23.00
N TRP A 307 -2.65 -6.79 23.36
CA TRP A 307 -3.65 -5.73 23.29
C TRP A 307 -3.96 -5.22 24.69
N PHE A 308 -3.90 -3.90 24.83
CA PHE A 308 -4.12 -3.18 26.08
C PHE A 308 -5.26 -2.18 25.88
N GLY A 309 -6.08 -2.01 26.92
CA GLY A 309 -7.15 -1.02 26.92
C GLY A 309 -8.50 -1.51 26.38
N ASP A 310 -8.71 -2.83 26.22
CA ASP A 310 -10.02 -3.41 25.93
C ASP A 310 -10.91 -3.43 27.20
N ARG A 311 -11.12 -2.25 27.79
CA ARG A 311 -11.99 -2.04 28.94
C ARG A 311 -13.21 -1.26 28.48
N ALA A 312 -14.21 -2.01 28.04
CA ALA A 312 -15.62 -1.65 28.13
C ALA A 312 -16.00 -0.25 27.60
N ASN A 313 -16.45 -0.18 26.36
CA ASN A 313 -17.66 0.59 26.06
C ASN A 313 -18.88 -0.34 26.23
N SER A 314 -19.01 -0.88 27.44
CA SER A 314 -20.31 -1.08 28.07
C SER A 314 -20.60 0.16 28.92
N MET A 315 -20.62 1.34 28.29
CA MET A 315 -21.53 2.36 28.79
C MET A 315 -22.86 2.05 28.14
N SER A 316 -23.72 1.46 28.96
CA SER A 316 -25.15 1.69 28.96
C SER A 316 -25.50 3.09 28.40
N ALA A 317 -25.67 3.18 27.08
CA ALA A 317 -26.66 4.09 26.55
C ALA A 317 -27.99 3.42 26.88
N GLU A 318 -28.72 4.02 27.81
CA GLU A 318 -30.08 3.66 28.16
C GLU A 318 -30.85 3.23 26.91
N SER A 319 -31.47 2.07 27.04
CA SER A 319 -32.47 1.52 26.15
C SER A 319 -33.37 2.63 25.58
N LYS A 320 -33.20 2.94 24.29
CA LYS A 320 -34.35 3.18 23.43
C LYS A 320 -34.54 1.92 22.61
N GLU A 321 -35.55 1.16 23.03
CA GLU A 321 -36.14 0.06 22.28
C GLU A 321 -36.30 0.47 20.82
N TYR A 322 -35.51 -0.14 19.93
CA TYR A 322 -35.95 -0.51 18.59
C TYR A 322 -35.18 -1.79 18.20
N GLU A 323 -35.90 -2.88 18.40
CA GLU A 323 -35.87 -4.18 17.72
C GLU A 323 -34.71 -4.44 16.72
N GLY A 324 -33.84 -5.38 17.10
CA GLY A 324 -33.22 -6.33 16.16
C GLY A 324 -32.05 -5.84 15.32
N ILE A 325 -30.82 -5.98 15.85
CA ILE A 325 -29.64 -6.64 15.25
C ILE A 325 -28.47 -6.33 16.20
N SER A 326 -28.22 -7.22 17.16
CA SER A 326 -26.99 -7.18 17.94
C SER A 326 -25.82 -7.59 17.02
N ALA A 327 -25.07 -6.62 16.50
CA ALA A 327 -23.81 -6.89 15.83
C ALA A 327 -22.92 -7.71 16.78
N SER A 328 -22.63 -8.96 16.43
CA SER A 328 -21.84 -9.85 17.29
C SER A 328 -20.47 -9.23 17.50
N THR A 329 -20.21 -8.73 18.71
CA THR A 329 -18.92 -8.10 19.01
C THR A 329 -17.87 -9.20 19.06
N LYS A 330 -17.13 -9.41 17.96
CA LYS A 330 -16.00 -10.33 17.93
C LYS A 330 -15.01 -9.93 19.02
N LYS A 331 -14.97 -10.72 20.09
CA LYS A 331 -14.08 -10.49 21.24
C LYS A 331 -12.63 -10.65 20.78
N ARG A 332 -11.85 -9.57 20.84
CA ARG A 332 -10.42 -9.57 20.52
C ARG A 332 -9.67 -10.34 21.62
N SER A 333 -8.77 -11.24 21.26
CA SER A 333 -7.93 -11.91 22.25
C SER A 333 -6.89 -10.92 22.79
N PRO A 334 -6.63 -10.88 24.11
CA PRO A 334 -5.68 -9.94 24.71
C PRO A 334 -4.23 -10.24 24.29
N LEU A 335 -3.94 -11.50 23.94
CA LEU A 335 -2.66 -11.94 23.42
C LEU A 335 -2.91 -12.75 22.13
N SER A 336 -2.02 -12.61 21.16
CA SER A 336 -1.96 -13.46 19.98
C SER A 336 -0.51 -13.78 19.64
N ALA A 337 -0.27 -15.02 19.19
CA ALA A 337 1.02 -15.45 18.71
C ALA A 337 0.82 -16.35 17.49
N ASP A 338 1.66 -16.17 16.48
CA ASP A 338 1.54 -16.91 15.23
C ASP A 338 2.89 -17.05 14.51
N LEU A 339 3.00 -18.06 13.66
CA LEU A 339 4.17 -18.31 12.82
C LEU A 339 3.80 -18.09 11.35
N PHE A 340 4.70 -17.47 10.60
CA PHE A 340 4.56 -17.26 9.18
C PHE A 340 5.79 -17.81 8.45
N GLY A 341 5.61 -18.18 7.19
CA GLY A 341 6.69 -18.67 6.35
C GLY A 341 6.43 -18.34 4.89
N SER A 342 7.50 -18.17 4.13
CA SER A 342 7.43 -18.01 2.69
C SER A 342 8.62 -18.65 2.01
N VAL A 343 8.38 -19.34 0.90
CA VAL A 343 9.42 -19.91 0.03
C VAL A 343 9.25 -19.29 -1.35
N CYS A 344 10.34 -18.77 -1.91
CA CYS A 344 10.35 -18.15 -3.22
C CYS A 344 11.46 -18.75 -4.09
N TYR A 345 11.09 -19.13 -5.30
CA TYR A 345 12.00 -19.49 -6.36
C TYR A 345 11.99 -18.40 -7.42
N THR A 346 13.16 -17.83 -7.70
CA THR A 346 13.35 -16.77 -8.69
C THR A 346 14.24 -17.29 -9.80
N ILE A 347 13.80 -17.15 -11.04
CA ILE A 347 14.63 -17.26 -12.23
C ILE A 347 14.62 -15.90 -12.93
N GLN A 348 15.80 -15.33 -13.12
CA GLN A 348 16.01 -14.15 -13.92
C GLN A 348 16.92 -14.48 -15.11
N HIS A 349 16.43 -14.18 -16.30
CA HIS A 349 17.18 -14.23 -17.54
C HIS A 349 17.43 -12.82 -18.07
N GLY A 350 18.67 -12.57 -18.48
CA GLY A 350 19.10 -11.28 -19.01
C GLY A 350 19.47 -10.23 -17.95
N ASN A 351 20.07 -9.14 -18.42
CA ASN A 351 20.84 -8.20 -17.58
C ASN A 351 20.24 -6.79 -17.56
N PHE A 352 19.06 -6.60 -18.17
CA PHE A 352 18.32 -5.34 -18.21
C PHE A 352 19.17 -4.13 -18.66
N ARG A 353 19.86 -4.29 -19.79
CA ARG A 353 20.77 -3.34 -20.46
C ARG A 353 20.26 -2.89 -21.81
N LYS A 354 19.64 -3.77 -22.61
CA LYS A 354 19.11 -3.39 -23.93
C LYS A 354 17.75 -2.73 -23.78
N PHE A 355 17.31 -2.02 -24.81
CA PHE A 355 16.02 -1.32 -24.82
C PHE A 355 14.80 -2.26 -24.89
N TYR A 356 14.98 -3.49 -25.38
CA TYR A 356 13.88 -4.43 -25.61
C TYR A 356 14.32 -5.87 -25.35
N GLY A 357 13.46 -6.66 -24.68
CA GLY A 357 13.58 -8.11 -24.59
C GLY A 357 14.80 -8.64 -23.82
N ASP A 358 15.45 -7.81 -23.00
CA ASP A 358 16.69 -8.17 -22.29
C ASP A 358 16.48 -8.54 -20.82
N LEU A 359 15.23 -8.52 -20.35
CA LEU A 359 14.89 -9.03 -19.03
C LEU A 359 13.61 -9.85 -19.11
N THR A 360 13.74 -11.10 -18.71
CA THR A 360 12.62 -11.99 -18.42
C THR A 360 12.84 -12.57 -17.04
N ARG A 361 11.91 -12.34 -16.13
CA ARG A 361 12.01 -12.82 -14.75
C ARG A 361 10.71 -13.49 -14.34
N VAL A 362 10.86 -14.65 -13.71
CA VAL A 362 9.76 -15.41 -13.13
C VAL A 362 10.06 -15.61 -11.64
N ASP A 363 9.16 -15.13 -10.79
CA ASP A 363 9.18 -15.40 -9.36
C ASP A 363 7.97 -16.26 -9.01
N ALA A 364 8.20 -17.46 -8.48
CA ALA A 364 7.17 -18.28 -7.88
C ALA A 364 7.32 -18.26 -6.37
N ARG A 365 6.28 -17.85 -5.65
CA ARG A 365 6.32 -17.67 -4.19
C ARG A 365 5.15 -18.36 -3.53
N LEU A 366 5.43 -19.19 -2.53
CA LEU A 366 4.44 -19.80 -1.67
C LEU A 366 4.46 -19.10 -0.31
N ASP A 367 3.34 -18.51 0.07
CA ASP A 367 3.16 -17.75 1.31
C ASP A 367 2.23 -18.49 2.27
N MET A 368 2.68 -18.67 3.51
CA MET A 368 1.87 -19.14 4.63
C MET A 368 1.80 -18.04 5.67
N SER A 369 0.64 -17.38 5.74
CA SER A 369 0.41 -16.24 6.63
C SER A 369 0.22 -16.63 8.10
N SER A 370 -0.35 -17.82 8.35
CA SER A 370 -0.59 -18.35 9.71
C SER A 370 -0.42 -19.87 9.78
N ALA A 371 0.57 -20.33 10.53
CA ALA A 371 0.72 -21.75 10.82
C ALA A 371 -0.37 -22.24 11.78
N SER A 372 -0.81 -21.40 12.72
CA SER A 372 -1.80 -21.79 13.73
C SER A 372 -3.20 -21.99 13.12
N SER A 373 -3.63 -21.09 12.22
CA SER A 373 -4.89 -21.26 11.48
C SER A 373 -4.84 -22.43 10.51
N PHE A 374 -3.69 -22.67 9.86
CA PHE A 374 -3.49 -23.84 9.01
C PHE A 374 -3.57 -25.16 9.80
N ALA A 375 -2.90 -25.25 10.95
CA ALA A 375 -2.93 -26.44 11.81
C ALA A 375 -4.33 -26.72 12.36
N LYS A 376 -5.04 -25.69 12.85
CA LYS A 376 -6.44 -25.82 13.29
C LYS A 376 -7.32 -26.41 12.20
N ARG A 377 -7.12 -25.99 10.95
CA ARG A 377 -7.88 -26.51 9.82
C ARG A 377 -7.57 -27.99 9.53
N ILE A 378 -6.31 -28.39 9.52
CA ILE A 378 -5.92 -29.80 9.32
C ILE A 378 -6.50 -30.67 10.44
N LEU A 379 -6.36 -30.23 11.70
CA LEU A 379 -6.83 -30.97 12.88
C LEU A 379 -8.37 -31.06 12.92
N ASN A 380 -9.07 -30.01 12.49
CA ASN A 380 -10.54 -29.98 12.43
C ASN A 380 -11.11 -30.53 11.12
N GLY A 381 -10.24 -31.03 10.22
CA GLY A 381 -10.50 -31.42 8.84
C GLY A 381 -11.32 -32.69 8.63
N SER A 382 -12.44 -32.85 9.35
CA SER A 382 -13.48 -33.85 9.05
C SER A 382 -14.86 -33.59 9.69
N LYS A 383 -15.06 -32.54 10.50
CA LYS A 383 -16.37 -32.20 11.08
C LYS A 383 -16.87 -30.82 10.63
N SER A 384 -17.64 -30.86 9.53
CA SER A 384 -18.81 -30.06 9.15
C SER A 384 -19.00 -28.61 9.65
N SER A 385 -19.42 -27.77 8.70
CA SER A 385 -20.42 -26.68 8.80
C SER A 385 -20.02 -25.30 9.31
N LYS A 386 -20.25 -24.30 8.43
CA LYS A 386 -20.64 -22.89 8.70
C LYS A 386 -19.77 -22.06 9.66
N MET A 387 -18.53 -22.41 9.92
CA MET A 387 -17.56 -21.46 10.48
C MET A 387 -17.02 -20.58 9.34
N ALA A 388 -17.01 -19.26 9.52
CA ALA A 388 -16.42 -18.32 8.56
C ALA A 388 -15.00 -18.76 8.22
N GLU A 389 -14.71 -18.99 6.94
CA GLU A 389 -13.39 -19.43 6.48
C GLU A 389 -12.32 -18.42 6.92
N ASP A 390 -11.34 -18.88 7.68
CA ASP A 390 -10.19 -18.05 8.06
C ASP A 390 -9.27 -17.92 6.84
N PRO A 391 -9.12 -16.72 6.25
CA PRO A 391 -8.31 -16.51 5.05
C PRO A 391 -6.83 -16.80 5.27
N ASN A 392 -6.38 -16.81 6.53
CA ASN A 392 -5.00 -17.16 6.91
C ASN A 392 -4.73 -18.66 6.93
N SER A 393 -5.78 -19.50 6.84
CA SER A 393 -5.66 -20.97 6.91
C SER A 393 -5.28 -21.64 5.58
N HIS A 394 -5.02 -20.87 4.52
CA HIS A 394 -4.64 -21.38 3.20
C HIS A 394 -3.24 -20.88 2.80
N PRO A 395 -2.34 -21.78 2.36
CA PRO A 395 -1.12 -21.33 1.70
C PRO A 395 -1.48 -20.68 0.36
N ARG A 396 -0.82 -19.57 0.02
CA ARG A 396 -1.06 -18.79 -1.21
C ARG A 396 0.11 -18.92 -2.16
N LEU A 397 -0.18 -19.29 -3.41
CA LEU A 397 0.80 -19.30 -4.48
C LEU A 397 0.71 -17.99 -5.27
N ASN A 398 1.79 -17.22 -5.26
CA ASN A 398 1.95 -15.98 -6.00
C ASN A 398 2.95 -16.21 -7.13
N LEU A 399 2.50 -16.05 -8.37
CA LEU A 399 3.35 -16.10 -9.57
C LEU A 399 3.52 -14.68 -10.10
N THR A 400 4.75 -14.19 -10.16
CA THR A 400 5.07 -12.90 -10.78
C THR A 400 5.88 -13.15 -12.04
N PHE A 401 5.36 -12.69 -13.16
CA PHE A 401 6.07 -12.64 -14.43
C PHE A 401 6.43 -11.19 -14.74
N GLN A 402 7.70 -10.93 -15.01
CA GLN A 402 8.18 -9.61 -15.40
C GLN A 402 8.93 -9.74 -16.72
N GLN A 403 8.44 -9.04 -17.74
CA GLN A 403 9.06 -8.98 -19.06
C GLN A 403 9.33 -7.53 -19.43
N GLN A 404 10.50 -7.28 -20.02
CA GLN A 404 10.82 -5.99 -20.59
C GLN A 404 10.20 -5.87 -21.99
N GLU A 405 9.12 -5.11 -22.07
CA GLU A 405 8.50 -4.67 -23.32
C GLU A 405 8.92 -3.20 -23.54
N GLY A 406 9.94 -2.99 -24.37
CA GLY A 406 10.34 -1.71 -25.00
C GLY A 406 10.22 -0.40 -24.21
N GLN A 407 11.34 0.32 -24.05
CA GLN A 407 11.26 1.75 -23.71
C GLN A 407 10.89 2.55 -24.96
N LEU A 408 9.74 3.24 -24.96
CA LEU A 408 9.45 4.31 -25.91
C LEU A 408 10.48 5.42 -25.66
N CYS A 409 11.52 5.48 -26.50
CA CYS A 409 12.34 6.67 -26.62
C CYS A 409 11.45 7.76 -27.24
N PHE A 410 11.10 8.76 -26.43
CA PHE A 410 10.77 10.07 -26.96
C PHE A 410 12.10 10.80 -27.11
N ASP A 411 12.53 10.96 -28.36
CA ASP A 411 13.67 11.81 -28.72
C ASP A 411 13.38 13.29 -28.41
#